data_AF-A0A3P1T325-F1
#
_entry.id   AF-A0A3P1T325-F1
#
_cell.length_a   1.000
_cell.length_b   1.000
_cell.length_c   1.000
_cell.angle_alpha   90.00
_cell.angle_beta   90.00
_cell.angle_gamma   90.00
#
_symmetry.space_group_name_H-M   'P 1'
#
loop_
_entity.id
_entity.type
_entity.pdbx_description
1 polymer ?
#
loop_
_entity_poly.entity_id
_entity_poly.type
_entity_poly.pdbx_seq_one_letter_code
_entity_poly.pdbx_strand_id
1 'polypeptide(L)'
;MTWHDVAKSQPPETLLEFTKQLETKGLTVHPTATNNNDHGRDFVVNTPIGQVWIIDVNGLWTLRLRIPAAKYFADAAEWKACLKGQKRSWHSPDLEESIQWITETLSEGIPQEITPTSLDQIAEFRIRHGNKIVWMFTGGIAVALLALSLGLFWVASVTKNTIAGINAFTCAIIFVTHLFKSARFMRSLRK
;
A
#
# COMPACT_ATOMS: atom_id res chain seq x y z
N MET A 1 -20.74 2.73 -18.41
CA MET A 1 -19.75 3.51 -17.64
C MET A 1 -18.90 2.49 -16.91
N THR A 2 -17.61 2.39 -17.24
CA THR A 2 -16.70 1.40 -16.64
C THR A 2 -16.24 1.90 -15.28
N TRP A 3 -15.80 0.99 -14.41
CA TRP A 3 -15.38 1.34 -13.06
C TRP A 3 -14.15 2.27 -13.05
N HIS A 4 -13.27 2.15 -14.05
CA HIS A 4 -12.08 3.00 -14.16
C HIS A 4 -12.38 4.44 -14.61
N ASP A 5 -13.52 4.70 -15.25
CA ASP A 5 -13.94 6.07 -15.62
C ASP A 5 -14.24 6.95 -14.39
N VAL A 6 -14.59 6.31 -13.27
CA VAL A 6 -14.93 6.98 -12.00
C VAL A 6 -13.81 6.90 -10.96
N ALA A 7 -12.65 6.34 -11.33
CA ALA A 7 -11.47 6.28 -10.49
C ALA A 7 -10.80 7.66 -10.39
N LYS A 8 -10.11 7.92 -9.28
CA LYS A 8 -9.42 9.20 -9.04
C LYS A 8 -8.11 9.32 -9.81
N SER A 9 -7.41 8.21 -10.01
CA SER A 9 -6.23 8.11 -10.85
C SER A 9 -6.43 7.06 -11.94
N GLN A 10 -5.63 7.12 -12.99
CA GLN A 10 -5.69 6.11 -14.05
C GLN A 10 -5.14 4.78 -13.50
N PRO A 11 -5.91 3.68 -13.56
CA PRO A 11 -5.41 2.36 -13.18
C PRO A 11 -4.34 1.88 -14.18
N PRO A 12 -3.31 1.16 -13.70
CA PRO A 12 -2.30 0.53 -14.55
C PRO A 12 -2.93 -0.49 -15.51
N GLU A 13 -2.27 -0.70 -16.65
CA GLU A 13 -2.73 -1.66 -17.68
C GLU A 13 -2.87 -3.09 -17.12
N THR A 14 -1.95 -3.51 -16.24
CA THR A 14 -2.00 -4.81 -15.57
C THR A 14 -3.28 -5.01 -14.74
N LEU A 15 -3.75 -3.95 -14.07
CA LEU A 15 -5.00 -3.99 -13.31
C LEU A 15 -6.23 -4.00 -14.24
N LEU A 16 -6.18 -3.26 -15.35
CA LEU A 16 -7.24 -3.29 -16.36
C LEU A 16 -7.37 -4.67 -16.99
N GLU A 17 -6.25 -5.31 -17.35
CA GLU A 17 -6.26 -6.66 -17.90
C GLU A 17 -6.79 -7.68 -16.89
N PHE A 18 -6.33 -7.61 -15.64
CA PHE A 18 -6.83 -8.45 -14.56
C PHE A 18 -8.34 -8.31 -14.37
N THR A 19 -8.88 -7.08 -14.28
CA THR A 19 -10.33 -6.88 -14.13
C THR A 19 -11.12 -7.33 -15.35
N LYS A 20 -10.59 -7.17 -16.56
CA LYS A 20 -11.19 -7.72 -17.78
C LYS A 20 -11.26 -9.25 -17.72
N GLN A 21 -10.22 -9.92 -17.23
CA GLN A 21 -10.25 -11.38 -17.02
C GLN A 21 -11.31 -11.78 -15.99
N LEU A 22 -11.48 -11.02 -14.91
CA LEU A 22 -12.56 -11.25 -13.94
C LEU A 22 -13.95 -11.09 -14.58
N GLU A 23 -14.15 -10.05 -15.39
CA GLU A 23 -15.41 -9.79 -16.09
C GLU A 23 -15.76 -10.91 -17.07
N THR A 24 -14.78 -11.47 -17.79
CA THR A 24 -15.02 -12.63 -18.67
C THR A 24 -15.48 -13.88 -17.92
N LYS A 25 -15.16 -13.98 -16.62
CA LYS A 25 -15.65 -15.02 -15.71
C LYS A 25 -16.98 -14.67 -15.05
N GLY A 26 -17.62 -13.57 -15.45
CA GLY A 26 -18.87 -13.06 -14.88
C GLY A 26 -18.72 -12.33 -13.55
N LEU A 27 -17.48 -12.04 -13.12
CA LEU A 27 -17.18 -11.33 -11.87
C LEU A 27 -17.07 -9.84 -12.18
N THR A 28 -18.04 -9.06 -11.71
CA THR A 28 -18.13 -7.63 -12.05
C THR A 28 -17.57 -6.74 -10.94
N VAL A 29 -16.88 -5.68 -11.35
CA VAL A 29 -16.34 -4.66 -10.46
C VAL A 29 -17.42 -3.66 -10.09
N HIS A 30 -17.66 -3.48 -8.80
CA HIS A 30 -18.63 -2.52 -8.28
C HIS A 30 -17.95 -1.46 -7.45
N PRO A 31 -18.41 -0.21 -7.50
CA PRO A 31 -17.94 0.80 -6.57
C PRO A 31 -18.47 0.51 -5.15
N THR A 32 -17.62 0.70 -4.15
CA THR A 32 -18.03 0.63 -2.74
C THR A 32 -18.86 1.86 -2.37
N ALA A 33 -19.84 1.69 -1.49
CA ALA A 33 -20.69 2.77 -0.98
C ALA A 33 -19.96 3.78 -0.07
N THR A 34 -18.66 3.60 0.19
CA THR A 34 -17.86 4.50 1.03
C THR A 34 -17.64 5.83 0.32
N ASN A 35 -18.50 6.80 0.62
CA ASN A 35 -18.47 8.20 0.21
C ASN A 35 -17.31 8.99 0.86
N ASN A 36 -16.08 8.48 0.83
CA ASN A 36 -14.94 9.30 1.23
C ASN A 36 -14.49 10.15 0.03
N ASN A 37 -15.19 11.28 -0.14
CA ASN A 37 -15.07 12.23 -1.25
C ASN A 37 -13.64 12.74 -1.51
N ASP A 38 -12.69 12.55 -0.59
CA ASP A 38 -11.30 12.99 -0.74
C ASP A 38 -10.35 11.92 -1.34
N HIS A 39 -10.66 10.62 -1.28
CA HIS A 39 -9.74 9.53 -1.68
C HIS A 39 -10.02 8.94 -3.06
N GLY A 40 -11.15 9.28 -3.67
CA GLY A 40 -11.66 8.54 -4.81
C GLY A 40 -12.58 7.43 -4.36
N ARG A 41 -13.16 6.74 -5.33
CA ARG A 41 -14.10 5.65 -5.09
C ARG A 41 -13.33 4.34 -5.04
N ASP A 42 -13.45 3.62 -3.95
CA ASP A 42 -12.93 2.25 -3.87
C ASP A 42 -13.81 1.31 -4.68
N PHE A 43 -13.25 0.17 -5.10
CA PHE A 43 -13.98 -0.83 -5.86
C PHE A 43 -13.88 -2.21 -5.25
N VAL A 44 -14.91 -3.01 -5.43
CA VAL A 44 -14.99 -4.38 -4.92
C VAL A 44 -15.46 -5.34 -6.01
N VAL A 45 -14.93 -6.55 -5.96
CA VAL A 45 -15.39 -7.67 -6.78
C VAL A 45 -15.82 -8.78 -5.84
N ASN A 46 -17.08 -9.21 -5.97
CA ASN A 46 -17.57 -10.39 -5.26
C ASN A 46 -17.08 -11.64 -5.99
N THR A 47 -16.39 -12.53 -5.29
CA THR A 47 -15.85 -13.78 -5.83
C THR A 47 -16.36 -14.97 -5.01
N PRO A 48 -16.28 -16.21 -5.54
CA PRO A 48 -16.69 -17.39 -4.78
C PRO A 48 -15.93 -17.59 -3.46
N ILE A 49 -14.71 -17.05 -3.38
CA ILE A 49 -13.83 -17.14 -2.21
C ILE A 49 -13.87 -15.90 -1.33
N GLY A 50 -14.81 -14.97 -1.55
CA GLY A 50 -14.97 -13.76 -0.74
C GLY A 50 -15.09 -12.48 -1.54
N GLN A 51 -14.47 -11.39 -1.07
CA GLN A 51 -14.48 -10.10 -1.73
C GLN A 51 -13.08 -9.58 -1.97
N VAL A 52 -12.78 -9.25 -3.22
CA VAL A 52 -11.57 -8.52 -3.59
C VAL A 52 -11.86 -7.03 -3.49
N TRP A 53 -11.01 -6.29 -2.78
CA TRP A 53 -11.05 -4.84 -2.65
C TRP A 53 -9.89 -4.24 -3.44
N ILE A 54 -10.23 -3.36 -4.38
CA ILE A 54 -9.34 -2.62 -5.27
C ILE A 54 -9.30 -1.18 -4.75
N ILE A 55 -8.11 -0.73 -4.36
CA ILE A 55 -7.91 0.54 -3.67
C ILE A 55 -6.86 1.36 -4.41
N ASP A 56 -7.13 2.65 -4.57
CA ASP A 56 -6.15 3.65 -5.00
C ASP A 56 -5.65 4.45 -3.79
N VAL A 57 -4.39 4.24 -3.40
CA VAL A 57 -3.71 5.02 -2.37
C VAL A 57 -2.81 6.05 -3.03
N ASN A 58 -3.41 7.14 -3.54
CA ASN A 58 -2.71 8.29 -4.11
C ASN A 58 -1.80 7.92 -5.31
N GLY A 59 -2.35 7.18 -6.27
CA GLY A 59 -1.70 6.67 -7.47
C GLY A 59 -1.07 5.28 -7.29
N LEU A 60 -1.09 4.72 -6.08
CA LEU A 60 -0.64 3.36 -5.80
C LEU A 60 -1.85 2.44 -5.67
N TRP A 61 -2.04 1.62 -6.68
CA TRP A 61 -3.10 0.63 -6.71
C TRP A 61 -2.69 -0.62 -5.94
N THR A 62 -3.60 -1.12 -5.11
CA THR A 62 -3.38 -2.34 -4.33
C THR A 62 -4.66 -3.16 -4.29
N LEU A 63 -4.50 -4.47 -4.12
CA LEU A 63 -5.59 -5.43 -4.03
C LEU A 63 -5.54 -6.14 -2.69
N ARG A 64 -6.70 -6.36 -2.10
CA ARG A 64 -6.85 -7.14 -0.86
C ARG A 64 -8.02 -8.10 -0.98
N LEU A 65 -7.96 -9.22 -0.28
CA LEU A 65 -9.02 -10.22 -0.26
C LEU A 65 -9.58 -10.35 1.16
N ARG A 66 -10.91 -10.34 1.27
CA ARG A 66 -11.63 -10.73 2.49
C ARG A 66 -12.34 -12.04 2.23
N ILE A 67 -11.89 -13.11 2.89
CA ILE A 67 -12.53 -14.43 2.82
C ILE A 67 -13.86 -14.43 3.60
N PRO A 68 -14.75 -15.41 3.35
CA PRO A 68 -15.99 -15.54 4.11
C PRO A 68 -15.71 -15.61 5.62
N ALA A 69 -16.58 -14.95 6.39
CA ALA A 69 -16.46 -14.81 7.85
C ALA A 69 -15.25 -13.99 8.38
N ALA A 70 -14.31 -13.55 7.53
CA ALA A 70 -13.27 -12.62 7.96
C ALA A 70 -13.84 -11.21 8.12
N LYS A 71 -13.38 -10.50 9.15
CA LYS A 71 -13.79 -9.12 9.43
C LYS A 71 -13.04 -8.13 8.54
N TYR A 72 -11.74 -8.36 8.33
CA TYR A 72 -10.85 -7.44 7.62
C TYR A 72 -10.43 -8.00 6.25
N PHE A 73 -10.09 -7.08 5.34
CA PHE A 73 -9.41 -7.43 4.09
C PHE A 73 -7.93 -7.67 4.37
N ALA A 74 -7.34 -8.72 3.82
CA ALA A 74 -5.91 -9.00 3.92
C ALA A 74 -5.21 -8.86 2.57
N ASP A 75 -3.94 -8.48 2.59
CA ASP A 75 -3.08 -8.46 1.40
C ASP A 75 -2.24 -9.75 1.27
N ALA A 76 -1.54 -9.90 0.14
CA ALA A 76 -0.72 -11.08 -0.15
C ALA A 76 0.35 -11.34 0.93
N ALA A 77 0.95 -10.29 1.50
CA ALA A 77 2.01 -10.42 2.48
C ALA A 77 1.46 -10.87 3.84
N GLU A 78 0.30 -10.37 4.26
CA GLU A 78 -0.41 -10.83 5.46
C GLU A 78 -0.85 -12.29 5.34
N TRP A 79 -1.33 -12.68 4.16
CA TRP A 79 -1.71 -14.06 3.86
C TRP A 79 -0.50 -15.00 3.93
N LYS A 80 0.63 -14.60 3.34
CA LYS A 80 1.92 -15.32 3.42
C LYS A 80 2.46 -15.40 4.84
N ALA A 81 2.28 -14.34 5.63
CA ALA A 81 2.63 -14.34 7.05
C ALA A 81 1.78 -15.35 7.83
N CYS A 82 0.48 -15.43 7.54
CA CYS A 82 -0.43 -16.41 8.12
C CYS A 82 0.03 -17.85 7.85
N LEU A 83 0.35 -18.17 6.59
CA LEU A 83 0.86 -19.50 6.19
C LEU A 83 2.17 -19.87 6.87
N LYS A 84 3.02 -18.88 7.18
CA LYS A 84 4.30 -19.08 7.89
C LYS A 84 4.15 -19.11 9.42
N GLY A 85 2.94 -19.03 9.95
CA GLY A 85 2.69 -18.92 11.40
C GLY A 85 3.22 -17.62 12.02
N GLN A 86 3.42 -16.58 11.22
CA GLN A 86 3.92 -15.29 11.68
C GLN A 86 2.78 -14.43 12.21
N LYS A 87 3.05 -13.65 13.27
CA LYS A 87 2.05 -12.77 13.89
C LYS A 87 1.87 -11.43 13.17
N ARG A 88 2.78 -11.09 12.24
CA ARG A 88 2.88 -9.76 11.61
C ARG A 88 3.48 -9.89 10.22
N SER A 89 3.01 -9.05 9.30
CA SER A 89 3.71 -8.74 8.06
C SER A 89 4.31 -7.33 8.15
N TRP A 90 5.56 -7.19 7.69
CA TRP A 90 6.25 -5.90 7.55
C TRP A 90 6.40 -5.48 6.09
N HIS A 91 5.99 -6.35 5.17
CA HIS A 91 6.09 -6.14 3.75
C HIS A 91 4.74 -5.70 3.20
N SER A 92 4.75 -4.72 2.31
CA SER A 92 3.60 -4.37 1.49
C SER A 92 3.84 -4.97 0.11
N PRO A 93 2.96 -5.84 -0.39
CA PRO A 93 3.10 -6.40 -1.73
C PRO A 93 2.94 -5.27 -2.75
N ASP A 94 3.59 -5.44 -3.90
CA ASP A 94 3.30 -4.61 -5.06
C ASP A 94 2.03 -5.08 -5.77
N LEU A 95 1.64 -4.35 -6.82
CA LEU A 95 0.41 -4.64 -7.56
C LEU A 95 0.49 -5.98 -8.29
N GLU A 96 1.64 -6.33 -8.86
CA GLU A 96 1.83 -7.56 -9.62
C GLU A 96 1.77 -8.78 -8.69
N GLU A 97 2.46 -8.74 -7.56
CA GLU A 97 2.38 -9.75 -6.50
C GLU A 97 0.94 -9.91 -6.01
N SER A 98 0.21 -8.80 -5.83
CA SER A 98 -1.18 -8.84 -5.39
C SER A 98 -2.11 -9.47 -6.44
N ILE A 99 -1.92 -9.15 -7.73
CA ILE A 99 -2.69 -9.73 -8.85
C ILE A 99 -2.40 -11.22 -8.97
N GLN A 100 -1.12 -11.61 -8.97
CA GLN A 100 -0.70 -13.00 -9.07
C GLN A 100 -1.31 -13.81 -7.92
N TRP A 101 -1.14 -13.35 -6.69
CA TRP A 101 -1.66 -14.01 -5.51
C TRP A 101 -3.19 -14.18 -5.55
N ILE A 102 -3.95 -13.16 -5.96
CA ILE A 102 -5.41 -13.30 -6.09
C ILE A 102 -5.77 -14.27 -7.21
N THR A 103 -5.05 -14.25 -8.33
CA THR A 103 -5.30 -15.14 -9.46
C THR A 103 -5.06 -16.61 -9.07
N GLU A 104 -3.98 -16.88 -8.34
CA GLU A 104 -3.67 -18.19 -7.76
C GLU A 104 -4.75 -18.61 -6.76
N THR A 105 -5.10 -17.74 -5.80
CA THR A 105 -6.11 -18.05 -4.78
C THR A 105 -7.50 -18.29 -5.38
N LEU A 106 -7.87 -17.57 -6.46
CA LEU A 106 -9.11 -17.80 -7.18
C LEU A 106 -9.13 -19.12 -7.96
N SER A 107 -7.97 -19.61 -8.36
CA SER A 107 -7.85 -20.84 -9.17
C SER A 107 -7.70 -22.08 -8.28
N GLU A 108 -6.90 -22.00 -7.23
CA GLU A 108 -6.57 -23.10 -6.32
C GLU A 108 -7.49 -23.16 -5.09
N GLY A 109 -8.17 -22.05 -4.78
CA GLY A 109 -8.98 -21.90 -3.57
C GLY A 109 -8.18 -21.37 -2.38
N ILE A 110 -8.86 -21.28 -1.23
CA ILE A 110 -8.25 -20.82 0.02
C ILE A 110 -7.48 -22.00 0.65
N PRO A 111 -6.19 -21.84 0.97
CA PRO A 111 -5.43 -22.87 1.71
C PRO A 111 -6.10 -23.24 3.04
N GLN A 112 -6.11 -24.53 3.39
CA GLN A 112 -6.82 -25.03 4.58
C GLN A 112 -6.23 -24.50 5.89
N GLU A 113 -4.95 -24.13 5.87
CA GLU A 113 -4.23 -23.55 7.00
C GLU A 113 -4.70 -22.13 7.34
N ILE A 114 -5.43 -21.48 6.43
CA ILE A 114 -5.88 -20.11 6.60
C ILE A 114 -7.28 -20.10 7.17
N THR A 115 -7.36 -19.60 8.40
CA THR A 115 -8.62 -19.37 9.08
C THR A 115 -8.97 -17.88 9.06
N PRO A 116 -10.27 -17.52 9.04
CA PRO A 116 -10.69 -16.12 9.16
C PRO A 116 -10.09 -15.42 10.39
N THR A 117 -10.00 -16.13 11.51
CA THR A 117 -9.47 -15.60 12.77
C THR A 117 -7.98 -15.33 12.73
N SER A 118 -7.17 -16.22 12.14
CA SER A 118 -5.72 -16.01 12.01
C SER A 118 -5.42 -14.86 11.06
N LEU A 119 -6.18 -14.74 9.96
CA LEU A 119 -6.05 -13.63 9.02
C LEU A 119 -6.43 -12.30 9.67
N ASP A 120 -7.55 -12.27 10.41
CA ASP A 120 -8.03 -11.08 11.11
C ASP A 120 -7.05 -10.59 12.17
N GLN A 121 -6.35 -11.48 12.88
CA GLN A 121 -5.33 -11.09 13.87
C GLN A 121 -4.17 -10.32 13.23
N ILE A 122 -3.72 -10.76 12.04
CA ILE A 122 -2.63 -10.11 11.32
C ILE A 122 -3.13 -8.79 10.71
N ALA A 123 -4.29 -8.80 10.06
CA ALA A 123 -4.88 -7.60 9.46
C ALA A 123 -5.22 -6.53 10.53
N GLU A 124 -5.67 -6.94 11.71
CA GLU A 124 -5.94 -6.03 12.83
C GLU A 124 -4.66 -5.34 13.32
N PHE A 125 -3.51 -6.02 13.29
CA PHE A 125 -2.23 -5.38 13.60
C PHE A 125 -1.96 -4.20 12.66
N ARG A 126 -2.19 -4.38 11.34
CA ARG A 126 -2.08 -3.30 10.35
C ARG A 126 -3.08 -2.17 10.62
N ILE A 127 -4.33 -2.48 10.93
CA ILE A 127 -5.33 -1.43 11.24
C ILE A 127 -4.93 -0.62 12.47
N ARG A 128 -4.45 -1.27 13.54
CA ARG A 128 -4.07 -0.60 14.79
C ARG A 128 -2.74 0.15 14.70
N HIS A 129 -1.76 -0.38 13.95
CA HIS A 129 -0.37 0.11 13.97
C HIS A 129 0.10 0.71 12.65
N GLY A 130 -0.63 0.54 11.55
CA GLY A 130 -0.20 0.95 10.20
C GLY A 130 0.22 2.42 10.15
N ASN A 131 -0.62 3.32 10.68
CA ASN A 131 -0.31 4.75 10.73
C ASN A 131 0.94 5.06 11.57
N LYS A 132 1.13 4.34 12.69
CA LYS A 132 2.31 4.51 13.55
C LYS A 132 3.58 4.01 12.86
N ILE A 133 3.49 2.90 12.14
CA ILE A 133 4.61 2.30 11.40
C ILE A 133 5.04 3.22 10.26
N VAL A 134 4.09 3.68 9.43
CA VAL A 134 4.36 4.67 8.37
C VAL A 134 5.03 5.91 8.95
N TRP A 135 4.53 6.42 10.08
CA TRP A 135 5.10 7.60 10.71
C TRP A 135 6.53 7.37 11.21
N MET A 136 6.83 6.20 11.79
CA MET A 136 8.19 5.85 12.20
C MET A 136 9.15 5.73 11.01
N PHE A 137 8.74 5.09 9.90
CA PHE A 137 9.59 4.96 8.71
C PHE A 137 9.86 6.32 8.05
N THR A 138 8.82 7.12 7.84
CA THR A 138 8.96 8.47 7.25
C THR A 138 9.79 9.39 8.16
N GLY A 139 9.58 9.32 9.47
CA GLY A 139 10.41 10.04 10.45
C GLY A 139 11.88 9.61 10.42
N GLY A 140 12.16 8.31 10.34
CA GLY A 140 13.52 7.77 10.26
C GLY A 140 14.27 8.26 9.02
N ILE A 141 13.62 8.25 7.85
CA ILE A 141 14.20 8.78 6.60
C ILE A 141 14.49 10.28 6.73
N ALA A 142 13.56 11.05 7.31
CA ALA A 142 13.74 12.48 7.54
C ALA A 142 14.95 12.77 8.45
N VAL A 143 15.11 12.02 9.55
CA VAL A 143 16.26 12.15 10.46
C VAL A 143 17.57 11.81 9.74
N ALA A 144 17.60 10.73 8.96
CA ALA A 144 18.79 10.33 8.20
C ALA A 144 19.21 11.40 7.17
N LEU A 145 18.26 11.94 6.40
CA LEU A 145 18.53 13.01 5.43
C LEU A 145 19.01 14.30 6.11
N LEU A 146 18.44 14.66 7.26
CA LEU A 146 18.87 15.81 8.03
C LEU A 146 20.28 15.63 8.58
N ALA A 147 20.58 14.47 9.18
CA ALA A 147 21.91 14.16 9.70
C ALA A 147 22.97 14.19 8.59
N LEU A 148 22.65 13.61 7.43
CA LEU A 148 23.54 13.61 6.27
C LEU A 148 23.75 15.02 5.71
N SER A 149 22.69 15.84 5.62
CA SER A 149 22.79 17.24 5.21
C SER A 149 23.70 18.05 6.14
N LEU A 150 23.49 17.93 7.46
CA LEU A 150 24.29 18.66 8.46
C LEU A 150 25.74 18.19 8.48
N GLY A 151 25.98 16.89 8.38
CA GLY A 151 27.33 16.31 8.29
C GLY A 151 28.10 16.81 7.08
N LEU A 152 27.46 16.86 5.90
CA LEU A 152 28.07 17.39 4.69
C LEU A 152 28.32 18.90 4.78
N PHE A 153 27.41 19.67 5.41
CA PHE A 153 27.60 21.10 5.65
C PHE A 153 28.80 21.37 6.56
N TRP A 154 28.96 20.57 7.61
CA TRP A 154 30.12 20.62 8.50
C TRP A 154 31.41 20.33 7.74
N VAL A 155 31.45 19.25 6.96
CA VAL A 155 32.62 18.90 6.13
C VAL A 155 32.96 20.03 5.17
N ALA A 156 31.97 20.61 4.48
CA ALA A 156 32.17 21.73 3.57
C ALA A 156 32.78 22.95 4.29
N SER A 157 32.31 23.25 5.50
CA SER A 157 32.82 24.36 6.32
C SER A 157 34.26 24.16 6.75
N VAL A 158 34.65 22.94 7.16
CA VAL A 158 36.00 22.66 7.68
C VAL A 158 37.02 22.49 6.54
N THR A 159 36.61 21.88 5.42
CA THR A 159 37.51 21.54 4.31
C THR A 159 37.50 22.53 3.16
N LYS A 160 36.61 23.54 3.20
CA LYS A 160 36.32 24.45 2.07
C LYS A 160 36.00 23.70 0.77
N ASN A 161 35.47 22.49 0.89
CA ASN A 161 35.15 21.64 -0.25
C ASN A 161 33.77 21.99 -0.81
N THR A 162 33.76 22.62 -1.98
CA THR A 162 32.55 23.04 -2.69
C THR A 162 31.63 21.86 -3.04
N ILE A 163 32.19 20.67 -3.32
CA ILE A 163 31.40 19.47 -3.67
C ILE A 163 30.58 19.02 -2.46
N ALA A 164 31.16 19.04 -1.26
CA ALA A 164 30.44 18.72 -0.03
C ALA A 164 29.30 19.72 0.23
N GLY A 165 29.52 21.01 -0.08
CA GLY A 165 28.49 22.05 0.04
C GLY A 165 27.31 21.84 -0.92
N ILE A 166 27.58 21.52 -2.19
CA ILE A 166 26.54 21.23 -3.20
C ILE A 166 25.73 19.98 -2.80
N ASN A 167 26.40 18.92 -2.32
CA ASN A 167 25.72 17.71 -1.87
C ASN A 167 24.89 17.97 -0.61
N ALA A 168 25.39 18.76 0.34
CA ALA A 168 24.62 19.16 1.52
C ALA A 168 23.33 19.89 1.13
N PHE A 169 23.42 20.84 0.20
CA PHE A 169 22.26 21.59 -0.29
C PHE A 169 21.25 20.70 -1.01
N THR A 170 21.74 19.80 -1.87
CA THR A 170 20.89 18.80 -2.56
C THR A 170 20.15 17.92 -1.55
N CYS A 171 20.83 17.43 -0.51
CA CYS A 171 20.22 16.64 0.54
C CYS A 171 19.17 17.43 1.35
N ALA A 172 19.42 18.72 1.61
CA ALA A 172 18.43 19.60 2.23
C ALA A 172 17.16 19.78 1.36
N ILE A 173 17.31 19.94 0.04
CA ILE A 173 16.16 20.01 -0.89
C ILE A 173 15.38 18.69 -0.86
N ILE A 174 16.08 17.54 -0.92
CA ILE A 174 15.45 16.22 -0.86
C ILE A 174 14.70 16.05 0.48
N PHE A 175 15.31 16.47 1.59
CA PHE A 175 14.67 16.48 2.91
C PHE A 175 13.37 17.29 2.93
N VAL A 176 13.40 18.55 2.48
CA VAL A 176 12.21 19.42 2.44
C VAL A 176 11.13 18.79 1.56
N THR A 177 11.50 18.31 0.37
CA THR A 177 10.58 17.65 -0.57
C THR A 177 9.97 16.40 0.07
N HIS A 178 10.77 15.61 0.78
CA HIS A 178 10.31 14.43 1.50
C HIS A 178 9.33 14.80 2.62
N LEU A 179 9.60 15.86 3.39
CA LEU A 179 8.66 16.35 4.41
C LEU A 179 7.30 16.74 3.81
N PHE A 180 7.28 17.46 2.69
CA PHE A 180 6.04 17.83 2.01
C PHE A 180 5.27 16.60 1.51
N LYS A 181 5.97 15.65 0.87
CA LYS A 181 5.36 14.40 0.39
C LYS A 181 4.84 13.55 1.54
N SER A 182 5.63 13.37 2.60
CA SER A 182 5.26 12.61 3.80
C SER A 182 4.11 13.28 4.55
N ALA A 183 4.08 14.61 4.65
CA ALA A 183 2.95 15.33 5.25
C ALA A 183 1.66 15.15 4.46
N ARG A 184 1.72 15.19 3.12
CA ARG A 184 0.57 14.92 2.24
C ARG A 184 0.08 13.47 2.41
N PHE A 185 1.00 12.51 2.44
CA PHE A 185 0.69 11.09 2.67
C PHE A 185 0.12 10.81 4.06
N MET A 186 0.65 11.43 5.11
CA MET A 186 0.13 11.28 6.47
C MET A 186 -1.26 11.91 6.62
N ARG A 187 -1.55 13.01 5.90
CA ARG A 187 -2.91 13.57 5.84
C ARG A 187 -3.89 12.61 5.18
N SER A 188 -3.47 11.86 4.16
CA SER A 188 -4.33 10.86 3.53
C SER A 188 -4.58 9.62 4.37
N LEU A 189 -3.72 9.34 5.37
CA LEU A 189 -3.89 8.18 6.27
C LEU A 189 -4.71 8.48 7.54
N ARG A 190 -5.01 9.75 7.83
CA ARG A 190 -5.69 10.20 9.06
C ARG A 190 -7.21 10.33 8.95
N LYS A 191 -7.81 10.03 7.79
CA LYS A 191 -9.25 10.17 7.49
C LYS A 191 -9.80 8.91 6.84
#